data_AF-A0A1Z3HQ87-F1
#
_entry.id   AF-A0A1Z3HQ87-F1
#
_cell.length_a   1.000
_cell.length_b   1.000
_cell.length_c   1.000
_cell.angle_alpha   90.00
_cell.angle_beta   90.00
_cell.angle_gamma   90.00
#
_symmetry.space_group_name_H-M   'P 1'
#
loop_
_entity.id
_entity.type
_entity.pdbx_description
1 polymer ?
#
loop_
_entity_poly.entity_id
_entity_poly.type
_entity_poly.pdbx_seq_one_letter_code
_entity_poly.pdbx_strand_id
1 'polypeptide(L)'
;MSSNHPPLSLAPTDRGQVLRVIAVGSLEVVNNYVLTQHRLGFAQVSEWSRPLPAPNARDIMRILTKRLGSQASQPPEDPHPAAPEAGRP
;
A
#
# COMPACT_ATOMS: atom_id res chain seq x y z
N MET A 1 -39.15 1.38 19.92
CA MET A 1 -38.16 2.20 19.21
C MET A 1 -36.98 1.30 18.86
N SER A 2 -36.98 0.68 17.68
CA SER A 2 -35.90 -0.22 17.25
C SER A 2 -34.76 0.62 16.66
N SER A 3 -33.63 0.65 17.36
CA SER A 3 -32.43 1.36 16.91
C SER A 3 -31.75 0.53 15.82
N ASN A 4 -31.94 0.94 14.57
CA ASN A 4 -31.27 0.35 13.41
C ASN A 4 -29.85 0.95 13.31
N HIS A 5 -28.86 0.32 13.95
CA HIS A 5 -27.46 0.70 13.76
C HIS A 5 -26.90 -0.13 12.60
N PRO A 6 -26.26 0.46 11.59
CA PRO A 6 -25.61 -0.34 10.56
C PRO A 6 -24.57 -1.25 11.24
N PRO A 7 -24.49 -2.54 10.85
CA PRO A 7 -23.44 -3.41 11.34
C PRO A 7 -22.11 -2.77 10.94
N LEU A 8 -21.21 -2.61 11.92
CA LEU A 8 -19.83 -2.24 11.66
C LEU A 8 -19.26 -3.31 10.73
N SER A 9 -19.20 -3.00 9.43
CA SER A 9 -18.65 -3.91 8.44
C SER A 9 -17.15 -4.02 8.72
N LEU A 10 -16.77 -5.06 9.47
CA LEU A 10 -15.40 -5.55 9.60
C LEU A 10 -14.99 -6.29 8.31
N ALA A 11 -15.39 -5.78 7.14
CA ALA A 11 -14.79 -6.20 5.89
C ALA A 11 -13.29 -6.20 6.16
N PRO A 12 -12.57 -7.33 5.95
CA PRO A 12 -11.14 -7.36 6.12
C PRO A 12 -10.64 -6.19 5.30
N THR A 13 -10.23 -5.11 5.97
CA THR A 13 -9.55 -4.04 5.28
C THR A 13 -8.36 -4.77 4.74
N ASP A 14 -8.34 -5.03 3.44
CA ASP A 14 -7.22 -5.64 2.78
C ASP A 14 -6.05 -4.76 3.21
N ARG A 15 -5.30 -5.21 4.23
CA ARG A 15 -4.27 -4.43 4.86
C ARG A 15 -3.13 -4.58 3.89
N GLY A 16 -3.28 -3.91 2.74
CA GLY A 16 -2.47 -4.10 1.55
C GLY A 16 -1.02 -4.20 1.99
N GLN A 17 -0.35 -5.25 1.55
CA GLN A 17 0.88 -5.72 2.15
C GLN A 17 1.87 -4.55 2.28
N VAL A 18 2.16 -4.13 3.51
CA VAL A 18 2.97 -2.94 3.76
C VAL A 18 4.43 -3.35 3.80
N LEU A 19 5.21 -2.89 2.83
CA LEU A 19 6.67 -3.00 2.85
C LEU A 19 7.26 -1.75 3.49
N ARG A 20 8.09 -1.94 4.51
CA ARG A 20 8.92 -0.87 5.10
C ARG A 20 10.38 -1.11 4.79
N VAL A 21 11.04 -0.12 4.20
CA VAL A 21 12.48 -0.13 3.95
C VAL A 21 13.14 0.92 4.84
N ILE A 22 14.16 0.51 5.58
CA ILE A 22 14.92 1.38 6.47
C ILE A 22 16.36 1.40 5.96
N ALA A 23 16.82 2.56 5.51
CA ALA A 23 18.20 2.78 5.10
C ALA A 23 18.94 3.50 6.24
N VAL A 24 20.06 2.94 6.71
CA VAL A 24 20.90 3.50 7.78
C VAL A 24 22.34 3.58 7.31
N GLY A 25 23.02 4.68 7.61
CA GLY A 25 24.43 4.90 7.29
C GLY A 25 24.77 6.38 7.26
N SER A 26 25.91 6.74 6.67
CA SER A 26 26.28 8.15 6.50
C SER A 26 25.26 8.90 5.64
N LEU A 27 25.17 10.23 5.83
CA LEU A 27 24.29 11.09 5.05
C LEU A 27 24.47 10.89 3.53
N GLU A 28 25.72 10.79 3.08
CA GLU A 28 26.06 10.59 1.67
C GLU A 28 25.56 9.24 1.15
N VAL A 29 25.85 8.14 1.86
CA VAL A 29 25.48 6.79 1.44
C VAL A 29 23.96 6.62 1.39
N VAL A 30 23.25 7.12 2.41
CA VAL A 30 21.79 7.03 2.49
C VAL A 30 21.13 7.87 1.39
N ASN A 31 21.63 9.08 1.11
CA ASN A 31 21.09 9.90 0.03
C ASN A 31 21.35 9.27 -1.36
N ASN A 32 22.53 8.71 -1.58
CA ASN A 32 22.84 8.00 -2.83
C ASN A 32 21.93 6.78 -3.01
N TYR A 33 21.66 6.03 -1.94
CA TYR A 33 20.72 4.91 -1.97
C TYR A 33 19.30 5.37 -2.36
N VAL A 34 18.79 6.43 -1.73
CA VAL A 34 17.46 6.99 -2.06
C VAL A 34 17.38 7.43 -3.52
N LEU A 35 18.40 8.12 -4.03
CA LEU A 35 18.46 8.53 -5.44
C LEU A 35 18.53 7.34 -6.39
N THR A 36 19.24 6.29 -6.01
CA THR A 36 19.31 5.04 -6.78
C THR A 36 17.94 4.37 -6.86
N GLN A 37 17.23 4.25 -5.74
CA GLN A 37 15.87 3.68 -5.73
C GLN A 37 14.88 4.50 -6.58
N HIS A 38 15.04 5.82 -6.60
CA HIS A 38 14.29 6.69 -7.50
C HIS A 38 14.60 6.45 -8.97
N ARG A 39 15.89 6.34 -9.33
CA ARG A 39 16.30 6.05 -10.72
C ARG A 39 15.83 4.67 -11.19
N LEU A 40 15.74 3.69 -10.29
CA LEU A 40 15.21 2.36 -10.58
C LEU A 40 13.67 2.32 -10.67
N GLY A 41 12.99 3.44 -10.41
CA GLY A 41 11.51 3.50 -10.39
C GLY A 41 10.89 2.79 -9.19
N PHE A 42 11.69 2.37 -8.20
CA PHE A 42 11.19 1.67 -7.02
C PHE A 42 10.45 2.62 -6.08
N ALA A 43 10.95 3.83 -5.85
CA ALA A 43 10.31 4.82 -4.99
C ALA A 43 10.77 6.25 -5.30
N GLN A 44 9.85 7.21 -5.27
CA GLN A 44 10.13 8.64 -5.38
C GLN A 44 10.92 9.14 -4.17
N VAL A 45 11.80 10.13 -4.36
CA VAL A 45 12.58 10.74 -3.27
C VAL A 45 11.67 11.32 -2.16
N SER A 46 10.49 11.82 -2.55
CA SER A 46 9.47 12.38 -1.65
C SER A 46 8.70 11.34 -0.87
N GLU A 47 8.71 10.06 -1.27
CA GLU A 47 8.08 8.96 -0.52
C GLU A 47 8.90 8.55 0.71
N TRP A 48 10.19 8.90 0.73
CA TRP A 48 11.05 8.66 1.88
C TRP A 48 10.83 9.71 2.96
N SER A 49 10.94 9.29 4.22
CA SER A 49 10.98 10.21 5.35
C SER A 49 12.10 11.25 5.20
N ARG A 50 11.96 12.35 5.94
CA ARG A 50 13.10 13.24 6.18
C ARG A 50 14.23 12.44 6.85
N PRO A 51 15.51 12.84 6.66
CA PRO A 51 16.62 12.27 7.40
C PRO A 51 16.34 12.33 8.92
N LEU A 52 16.45 11.18 9.58
CA LEU A 52 16.31 11.03 11.02
C LEU A 52 17.69 10.72 11.60
N PRO A 53 18.00 11.17 12.83
CA PRO A 53 19.21 10.75 13.51
C PRO A 53 19.15 9.23 13.79
N ALA A 54 20.21 8.51 13.48
CA ALA A 54 20.35 7.12 13.89
C ALA A 54 20.91 7.04 15.34
N PRO A 55 20.79 5.88 16.03
CA PRO A 55 21.29 5.72 17.40
C PRO A 55 22.80 5.99 17.56
N ASN A 56 23.56 5.82 16.49
CA ASN A 56 24.96 6.16 16.37
C ASN A 56 25.10 7.60 15.85
N ALA A 57 25.88 8.42 16.58
CA ALA A 57 25.94 9.89 16.45
C ALA A 57 26.35 10.46 15.08
N ARG A 58 26.73 9.63 14.10
CA ARG A 58 27.18 10.06 12.76
C ARG A 58 26.32 9.55 11.62
N ASP A 59 25.44 8.59 11.88
CA ASP A 59 24.59 8.01 10.85
C ASP A 59 23.21 8.65 10.88
N ILE A 60 22.59 8.61 9.72
CA ILE A 60 21.19 8.97 9.55
C ILE A 60 20.39 7.75 9.17
N MET A 61 19.09 7.87 9.32
CA MET A 61 18.10 6.91 8.87
C MET A 61 17.08 7.58 7.97
N ARG A 62 16.65 6.88 6.92
CA ARG A 62 15.46 7.23 6.14
C ARG A 62 14.55 6.03 5.99
N ILE A 63 13.25 6.27 6.11
CA ILE A 63 12.22 5.23 6.12
C ILE A 63 11.32 5.42 4.91
N LEU A 64 11.13 4.37 4.13
CA LEU A 64 10.14 4.28 3.07
C LEU A 64 9.03 3.31 3.50
N THR A 65 7.77 3.71 3.29
CA THR A 65 6.61 2.84 3.51
C THR A 65 5.82 2.72 2.23
N LYS A 66 5.77 1.52 1.63
CA LYS A 66 4.98 1.22 0.42
C LYS A 66 3.84 0.27 0.74
N ARG A 67 2.68 0.51 0.11
CA ARG A 67 1.58 -0.45 0.06
C ARG A 67 1.71 -1.24 -1.23
N LEU A 68 1.92 -2.53 -1.12
CA LEU A 68 1.91 -3.45 -2.24
C LEU A 68 0.49 -3.97 -2.38
N GLY A 69 -0.16 -3.64 -3.50
CA GLY A 69 -1.43 -4.26 -3.84
C GLY A 69 -1.20 -5.75 -4.07
N SER A 70 -2.03 -6.58 -3.45
CA SER A 70 -2.34 -7.91 -3.97
C SER A 70 -2.88 -7.69 -5.40
N GLN A 71 -2.06 -7.98 -6.41
CA GLN A 71 -2.56 -8.14 -7.78
C GLN A 71 -3.43 -9.39 -7.80
N ALA A 72 -4.63 -9.32 -7.22
CA ALA A 72 -5.71 -10.20 -7.62
C ALA A 72 -6.19 -9.64 -8.95
N SER A 73 -5.68 -10.18 -10.04
CA SER A 73 -6.30 -10.07 -11.35
C SER A 73 -7.76 -10.48 -11.19
N GLN A 74 -8.66 -9.50 -11.06
CA GLN A 74 -10.09 -9.73 -11.04
C GLN A 74 -10.44 -10.17 -12.47
N PRO A 75 -10.82 -11.43 -12.73
CA PRO A 75 -11.35 -11.79 -14.05
C PRO A 75 -12.58 -10.91 -14.30
N PRO A 76 -12.87 -10.55 -15.57
CA PRO A 76 -14.01 -9.70 -15.87
C PRO A 76 -15.27 -10.35 -15.30
N GLU A 77 -15.97 -9.63 -14.41
CA GLU A 77 -17.33 -9.98 -14.00
C GLU A 77 -18.16 -10.06 -15.28
N ASP A 78 -18.52 -11.27 -15.68
CA ASP A 78 -19.47 -11.54 -16.74
C ASP A 78 -20.85 -11.06 -16.25
N PRO A 79 -21.46 -10.02 -16.83
CA PRO A 79 -22.79 -9.62 -16.43
C PRO A 79 -23.78 -10.65 -16.98
N HIS A 80 -24.19 -11.59 -16.13
CA HIS A 80 -25.33 -12.45 -16.41
C HIS A 80 -26.59 -11.59 -16.65
N PRO A 81 -27.19 -11.60 -17.85
CA PRO A 81 -28.45 -10.90 -18.05
C PRO A 81 -29.58 -11.78 -17.51
N ALA A 82 -30.22 -11.30 -16.44
CA ALA A 82 -31.55 -11.76 -16.08
C ALA A 82 -32.57 -11.23 -17.10
N ALA A 83 -33.27 -12.13 -17.80
CA ALA A 83 -34.56 -11.87 -18.43
C ALA A 83 -35.28 -13.21 -18.71
N PRO A 84 -36.60 -13.22 -18.94
CA PRO A 84 -37.60 -13.31 -17.90
C PRO A 84 -38.36 -14.65 -17.97
N GLU A 85 -39.06 -14.93 -16.87
CA GLU A 85 -40.10 -15.95 -16.72
C GLU A 85 -41.03 -16.02 -17.94
N ALA A 86 -40.92 -17.08 -18.74
CA ALA A 86 -41.84 -17.38 -19.83
C ALA A 86 -42.88 -18.41 -19.36
N GLY A 87 -44.07 -17.87 -19.08
CA GLY A 87 -45.40 -18.49 -19.07
C GLY A 87 -45.55 -20.02 -18.99
N ARG A 88 -46.13 -20.48 -17.87
CA ARG A 88 -47.16 -21.53 -17.90
C ARG A 88 -48.39 -21.00 -18.66
N PRO A 89 -49.08 -21.83 -19.46
CA PRO A 89 -49.95 -22.89 -18.93
C PRO A 89 -49.60 -24.31 -19.39
#